data_AF-A0A2V1GZN5-F1
#
_entry.id   AF-A0A2V1GZN5-F1
#
_cell.length_a   1.000
_cell.length_b   1.000
_cell.length_c   1.000
_cell.angle_alpha   90.00
_cell.angle_beta   90.00
_cell.angle_gamma   90.00
#
_symmetry.space_group_name_H-M   'P 1'
#
loop_
_entity.id
_entity.type
_entity.pdbx_description
1 polymer ?
#
loop_
_entity_poly.entity_id
_entity_poly.type
_entity_poly.pdbx_seq_one_letter_code
_entity_poly.pdbx_strand_id
1 'polypeptide(L)'
;MGNNCYVDWTTLNRTSAARASAFEHLIPEMLFNNDSTDPANAPQAVSAVKALQVAAQQGQKIFTLTQENIDQLNNISIDSATKNEIRNAISQGKTVQVHEREINYFGWSGSGYIIENPETGSGAYKITGGANGSWEALDEDLAGWLTAIGFFTGILAGAVSSVLIAVLLLVVSIVIAAILVYDLLHARANSDSKCRDAFLALSSIAVVFVVIGFFVNPMLGLVALYASLIAGNSLAPSDQACKDLARRPA
;
A
#
# COMPACT_ATOMS: atom_id res chain seq x y z
N MET A 1 -16.88 16.46 38.14
CA MET A 1 -16.98 15.38 37.13
C MET A 1 -15.59 14.80 37.01
N GLY A 2 -15.36 13.57 37.48
CA GLY A 2 -14.03 12.98 37.46
C GLY A 2 -13.63 12.65 36.03
N ASN A 3 -12.53 13.22 35.54
CA ASN A 3 -11.96 12.89 34.24
C ASN A 3 -11.53 11.43 34.27
N ASN A 4 -12.26 10.58 33.55
CA ASN A 4 -11.88 9.20 33.39
C ASN A 4 -10.78 9.13 32.33
N CYS A 5 -9.51 9.08 32.76
CA CYS A 5 -8.34 9.00 31.87
C CYS A 5 -8.46 7.89 30.81
N TYR A 6 -9.20 6.80 31.10
CA TYR A 6 -9.44 5.72 30.14
C TYR A 6 -10.42 6.13 29.03
N VAL A 7 -11.50 6.83 29.36
CA VAL A 7 -12.45 7.36 28.35
C VAL A 7 -11.78 8.44 27.51
N ASP A 8 -10.97 9.30 28.13
CA ASP A 8 -10.21 10.34 27.42
C ASP A 8 -9.20 9.73 26.44
N TRP A 9 -8.47 8.69 26.87
CA TRP A 9 -7.52 7.92 26.03
C TRP A 9 -8.20 7.25 24.83
N THR A 10 -9.27 6.48 25.07
CA THR A 10 -9.96 5.76 23.98
C THR A 10 -10.59 6.74 22.98
N THR A 11 -11.07 7.89 23.45
CA THR A 11 -11.57 8.98 22.60
C THR A 11 -10.44 9.61 21.78
N LEU A 12 -9.26 9.81 22.37
CA LEU A 12 -8.09 10.31 21.67
C LEU A 12 -7.68 9.38 20.52
N ASN A 13 -7.69 8.07 20.73
CA ASN A 13 -7.36 7.11 19.66
C ASN A 13 -8.32 7.18 18.49
N ARG A 14 -9.63 7.16 18.77
CA ARG A 14 -10.66 7.27 17.73
C ARG A 14 -10.52 8.58 16.95
N THR A 15 -10.37 9.70 17.65
CA THR A 15 -10.29 11.01 17.01
C THR A 15 -8.98 11.23 16.25
N SER A 16 -7.85 10.73 16.75
CA SER A 16 -6.56 10.82 16.06
C SER A 16 -6.56 9.98 14.78
N ALA A 17 -7.04 8.74 14.84
CA ALA A 17 -7.10 7.85 13.69
C ALA A 17 -8.10 8.34 12.63
N ALA A 18 -9.29 8.82 13.04
CA ALA A 18 -10.24 9.43 12.12
C ALA A 18 -9.68 10.68 11.42
N ARG A 19 -8.94 11.53 12.14
CA ARG A 19 -8.26 12.69 11.55
C ARG A 19 -7.15 12.28 10.59
N ALA A 20 -6.34 11.27 10.96
CA ALA A 20 -5.30 10.75 10.09
C ALA A 20 -5.89 10.26 8.76
N SER A 21 -6.94 9.44 8.81
CA SER A 21 -7.65 8.99 7.60
C SER A 21 -8.28 10.16 6.81
N ALA A 22 -8.77 11.20 7.48
CA ALA A 22 -9.23 12.40 6.79
C ALA A 22 -8.08 13.12 6.07
N PHE A 23 -6.90 13.23 6.68
CA PHE A 23 -5.75 13.87 6.05
C PHE A 23 -5.17 13.09 4.87
N GLU A 24 -5.35 11.76 4.83
CA GLU A 24 -4.94 10.91 3.70
C GLU A 24 -5.62 11.30 2.37
N HIS A 25 -6.80 11.91 2.40
CA HIS A 25 -7.43 12.45 1.20
C HIS A 25 -7.32 13.98 1.10
N LEU A 26 -7.47 14.70 2.21
CA LEU A 26 -7.47 16.17 2.19
C LEU A 26 -6.11 16.75 1.77
N ILE A 27 -4.99 16.18 2.24
CA ILE A 27 -3.66 16.74 1.90
C ILE A 27 -3.37 16.59 0.40
N PRO A 28 -3.54 15.41 -0.23
CA PRO A 28 -3.39 15.29 -1.67
C PRO A 28 -4.35 16.18 -2.46
N GLU A 29 -5.63 16.24 -2.07
CA GLU A 29 -6.61 17.12 -2.72
C GLU A 29 -6.12 18.58 -2.66
N MET A 30 -5.68 19.08 -1.50
CA MET A 30 -5.17 20.46 -1.37
C MET A 30 -3.85 20.70 -2.10
N LEU A 31 -2.94 19.71 -2.11
CA LEU A 31 -1.62 19.83 -2.73
C LEU A 31 -1.70 19.84 -4.26
N PHE A 32 -2.55 19.00 -4.83
CA PHE A 32 -2.68 18.84 -6.28
C PHE A 32 -3.78 19.71 -6.88
N ASN A 33 -4.64 20.32 -6.07
CA ASN A 33 -5.59 21.32 -6.53
C ASN A 33 -4.84 22.61 -6.94
N ASN A 34 -4.40 22.61 -8.19
CA ASN A 34 -3.58 23.64 -8.81
C ASN A 34 -4.44 24.82 -9.30
N ASP A 35 -5.06 25.58 -8.39
CA ASP A 35 -5.91 26.76 -8.75
C ASP A 35 -6.89 26.49 -9.92
N SER A 36 -7.30 25.23 -10.06
CA SER A 36 -8.06 24.78 -11.21
C SER A 36 -9.45 25.42 -11.13
N THR A 37 -9.72 26.34 -12.06
CA THR A 37 -11.03 27.00 -12.24
C THR A 37 -12.11 26.03 -12.73
N ASP A 38 -11.79 24.75 -12.86
CA ASP A 38 -12.66 23.68 -13.31
C ASP A 38 -12.94 22.67 -12.18
N PRO A 39 -14.02 22.87 -11.39
CA PRO A 39 -14.39 21.96 -10.32
C PRO A 39 -14.75 20.54 -10.80
N ALA A 40 -14.95 20.31 -12.11
CA ALA A 40 -15.20 18.98 -12.64
C ALA A 40 -13.92 18.13 -12.74
N ASN A 41 -12.74 18.76 -12.78
CA ASN A 41 -11.44 18.10 -12.94
C ASN A 41 -10.52 18.27 -11.73
N ALA A 42 -11.05 18.75 -10.60
CA ALA A 42 -10.29 18.87 -9.36
C ALA A 42 -9.83 17.47 -8.87
N PRO A 43 -8.55 17.29 -8.54
CA PRO A 43 -8.03 15.99 -8.10
C PRO A 43 -8.78 15.52 -6.86
N GLN A 44 -9.21 14.27 -6.88
CA GLN A 44 -9.89 13.62 -5.75
C GLN A 44 -9.00 12.53 -5.19
N ALA A 45 -8.99 12.42 -3.87
CA ALA A 45 -8.33 11.33 -3.18
C ALA A 45 -9.36 10.55 -2.36
N VAL A 46 -9.02 9.30 -2.06
CA VAL A 46 -9.90 8.39 -1.33
C VAL A 46 -9.20 7.95 -0.06
N SER A 47 -9.97 7.93 1.03
CA SER A 47 -9.59 7.39 2.33
C SER A 47 -10.78 6.62 2.90
N ALA A 48 -10.60 5.87 3.98
CA ALA A 48 -11.70 5.13 4.59
C ALA A 48 -12.85 6.06 5.02
N VAL A 49 -12.52 7.20 5.66
CA VAL A 49 -13.51 8.19 6.09
C VAL A 49 -14.22 8.83 4.90
N LYS A 50 -13.48 9.21 3.85
CA LYS A 50 -14.07 9.77 2.62
C LYS A 50 -14.97 8.74 1.93
N ALA A 51 -14.55 7.49 1.84
CA ALA A 51 -15.32 6.43 1.20
C ALA A 51 -16.64 6.14 1.96
N LEU A 52 -16.62 6.11 3.30
CA LEU A 52 -17.84 6.02 4.11
C LEU A 52 -18.74 7.24 3.92
N GLN A 53 -18.18 8.44 3.86
CA GLN A 53 -18.93 9.67 3.60
C GLN A 53 -19.60 9.65 2.22
N VAL A 54 -18.86 9.27 1.17
CA VAL A 54 -19.39 9.17 -0.20
C VAL A 54 -20.47 8.10 -0.28
N ALA A 55 -20.28 6.94 0.35
CA ALA A 55 -21.31 5.90 0.39
C ALA A 55 -22.60 6.40 1.08
N ALA A 56 -22.48 7.12 2.20
CA ALA A 56 -23.62 7.74 2.86
C ALA A 56 -24.31 8.79 1.98
N GLN A 57 -23.56 9.61 1.25
CA GLN A 57 -24.10 10.57 0.27
C GLN A 57 -24.81 9.89 -0.90
N GLN A 58 -24.36 8.71 -1.30
CA GLN A 58 -25.01 7.86 -2.31
C GLN A 58 -26.24 7.10 -1.77
N GLY A 59 -26.64 7.35 -0.51
CA GLY A 59 -27.79 6.72 0.13
C GLY A 59 -27.56 5.28 0.56
N GLN A 60 -26.30 4.81 0.59
CA GLN A 60 -26.00 3.48 1.08
C GLN A 60 -26.10 3.39 2.60
N LYS A 61 -26.49 2.22 3.09
CA LYS A 61 -26.45 1.96 4.53
C LYS A 61 -25.01 1.76 5.01
N ILE A 62 -24.65 2.43 6.10
CA ILE A 62 -23.42 2.17 6.84
C ILE A 62 -23.76 1.18 7.97
N PHE A 63 -23.10 0.03 7.97
CA PHE A 63 -23.26 -1.01 8.97
C PHE A 63 -22.19 -0.88 10.05
N THR A 64 -22.60 -1.09 11.29
CA THR A 64 -21.70 -1.34 12.42
C THR A 64 -21.85 -2.79 12.82
N LEU A 65 -20.86 -3.61 12.44
CA LEU A 65 -20.84 -5.04 12.65
C LEU A 65 -20.07 -5.39 13.93
N THR A 66 -20.63 -6.31 14.70
CA THR A 66 -20.08 -6.90 15.92
C THR A 66 -20.32 -8.40 15.87
N GLN A 67 -19.87 -9.13 16.90
CA GLN A 67 -20.14 -10.56 17.03
C GLN A 67 -21.66 -10.87 17.06
N GLU A 68 -22.47 -9.93 17.55
CA GLU A 68 -23.92 -10.12 17.74
C GLU A 68 -24.72 -10.04 16.44
N ASN A 69 -24.21 -9.35 15.42
CA ASN A 69 -24.93 -9.06 14.19
C ASN A 69 -24.13 -9.39 12.92
N ILE A 70 -23.12 -10.26 13.03
CA ILE A 70 -22.23 -10.64 11.92
C ILE A 70 -22.98 -11.14 10.69
N ASP A 71 -24.17 -11.73 10.87
CA ASP A 71 -25.04 -12.18 9.77
C ASP A 71 -25.44 -11.05 8.82
N GLN A 72 -25.42 -9.79 9.28
CA GLN A 72 -25.65 -8.61 8.44
C GLN A 72 -24.57 -8.42 7.37
N LEU A 73 -23.39 -9.04 7.51
CA LEU A 73 -22.36 -9.06 6.48
C LEU A 73 -22.86 -9.71 5.16
N ASN A 74 -23.88 -10.55 5.22
CA ASN A 74 -24.51 -11.14 4.02
C ASN A 74 -25.27 -10.11 3.19
N ASN A 75 -25.71 -8.99 3.79
CA ASN A 75 -26.37 -7.90 3.10
C ASN A 75 -25.38 -6.91 2.46
N ILE A 76 -24.09 -7.14 2.62
CA ILE A 76 -23.02 -6.27 2.14
C ILE A 76 -22.42 -6.87 0.87
N SER A 77 -22.38 -6.10 -0.22
CA SER A 77 -21.88 -6.49 -1.54
C SER A 77 -20.52 -5.82 -1.82
N ILE A 78 -19.49 -6.30 -1.14
CA ILE A 78 -18.07 -5.91 -1.32
C ILE A 78 -17.20 -7.13 -1.63
N ASP A 79 -15.94 -6.91 -2.01
CA ASP A 79 -14.99 -7.97 -2.32
C ASP A 79 -14.84 -9.05 -1.22
N SER A 80 -14.51 -10.26 -1.68
CA SER A 80 -14.48 -11.46 -0.81
C SER A 80 -13.34 -11.44 0.22
N ALA A 81 -12.20 -10.82 -0.11
CA ALA A 81 -11.05 -10.73 0.79
C ALA A 81 -11.39 -9.83 1.98
N THR A 82 -12.03 -8.69 1.72
CA THR A 82 -12.51 -7.77 2.75
C THR A 82 -13.57 -8.42 3.63
N LYS A 83 -14.53 -9.15 3.05
CA LYS A 83 -15.50 -9.93 3.86
C LYS A 83 -14.80 -10.92 4.80
N ASN A 84 -13.76 -11.60 4.34
CA ASN A 84 -13.00 -12.54 5.17
C ASN A 84 -12.22 -11.82 6.28
N GLU A 85 -11.60 -10.67 5.99
CA GLU A 85 -10.95 -9.86 7.00
C GLU A 85 -11.96 -9.38 8.06
N ILE A 86 -13.13 -8.91 7.65
CA ILE A 86 -14.19 -8.47 8.57
C ILE A 86 -14.62 -9.61 9.48
N ARG A 87 -14.84 -10.82 8.95
CA ARG A 87 -15.16 -12.00 9.78
C ARG A 87 -14.05 -12.30 10.80
N ASN A 88 -12.79 -12.27 10.36
CA ASN A 88 -11.65 -12.51 11.23
C ASN A 88 -11.55 -11.44 12.33
N ALA A 89 -11.73 -10.16 11.98
CA ALA A 89 -11.71 -9.07 12.95
C ALA A 89 -12.83 -9.20 13.99
N ILE A 90 -14.05 -9.48 13.55
CA ILE A 90 -15.20 -9.67 14.44
C ILE A 90 -14.97 -10.86 15.37
N SER A 91 -14.42 -11.98 14.86
CA SER A 91 -14.08 -13.15 15.69
C SER A 91 -13.04 -12.87 16.78
N GLN A 92 -12.28 -11.78 16.64
CA GLN A 92 -11.32 -11.29 17.64
C GLN A 92 -11.94 -10.25 18.59
N GLY A 93 -13.27 -10.10 18.61
CA GLY A 93 -13.98 -9.14 19.47
C GLY A 93 -13.92 -7.70 18.98
N LYS A 94 -13.54 -7.46 17.72
CA LYS A 94 -13.48 -6.10 17.14
C LYS A 94 -14.82 -5.68 16.56
N THR A 95 -15.03 -4.37 16.48
CA THR A 95 -16.18 -3.76 15.82
C THR A 95 -15.77 -3.27 14.43
N VAL A 96 -16.63 -3.46 13.43
CA VAL A 96 -16.34 -3.03 12.06
C VAL A 96 -17.40 -2.06 11.56
N GLN A 97 -17.00 -0.90 11.04
CA GLN A 97 -17.88 -0.02 10.27
C GLN A 97 -17.60 -0.17 8.77
N VAL A 98 -18.63 -0.42 7.96
CA VAL A 98 -18.49 -0.66 6.51
C VAL A 98 -19.78 -0.30 5.79
N HIS A 99 -19.70 0.11 4.53
CA HIS A 99 -20.88 0.44 3.70
C HIS A 99 -21.41 -0.75 2.90
N GLU A 100 -22.64 -0.64 2.41
CA GLU A 100 -23.41 -1.72 1.82
C GLU A 100 -22.81 -2.31 0.54
N ARG A 101 -22.16 -1.51 -0.32
CA ARG A 101 -21.61 -1.98 -1.60
C ARG A 101 -20.50 -1.06 -2.07
N GLU A 102 -19.61 -1.58 -2.90
CA GLU A 102 -18.55 -0.79 -3.53
C GLU A 102 -19.08 0.52 -4.15
N ILE A 103 -18.34 1.59 -3.93
CA ILE A 103 -18.62 2.91 -4.50
C ILE A 103 -17.71 3.15 -5.69
N ASN A 104 -18.25 3.84 -6.69
CA ASN A 104 -17.47 4.39 -7.78
C ASN A 104 -17.27 5.89 -7.53
N TYR A 105 -16.03 6.33 -7.42
CA TYR A 105 -15.68 7.71 -7.11
C TYR A 105 -14.43 8.13 -7.88
N PHE A 106 -14.60 9.01 -8.88
CA PHE A 106 -13.51 9.61 -9.66
C PHE A 106 -12.46 8.61 -10.17
N GLY A 107 -12.92 7.52 -10.81
CA GLY A 107 -12.05 6.50 -11.39
C GLY A 107 -11.58 5.42 -10.41
N TRP A 108 -11.80 5.59 -9.11
CA TRP A 108 -11.62 4.54 -8.11
C TRP A 108 -12.92 3.78 -7.87
N SER A 109 -12.83 2.46 -7.74
CA SER A 109 -13.95 1.58 -7.40
C SER A 109 -13.56 0.69 -6.23
N GLY A 110 -14.24 0.82 -5.09
CA GLY A 110 -13.88 0.05 -3.91
C GLY A 110 -14.73 0.38 -2.69
N SER A 111 -14.28 -0.11 -1.54
CA SER A 111 -14.99 -0.01 -0.26
C SER A 111 -14.14 0.63 0.81
N GLY A 112 -14.76 1.44 1.67
CA GLY A 112 -14.12 1.98 2.88
C GLY A 112 -14.66 1.29 4.11
N TYR A 113 -13.77 0.89 5.02
CA TYR A 113 -14.16 0.24 6.27
C TYR A 113 -13.18 0.55 7.41
N ILE A 114 -13.68 0.46 8.63
CA ILE A 114 -12.94 0.74 9.86
C ILE A 114 -13.05 -0.48 10.76
N ILE A 115 -11.93 -1.03 11.20
CA ILE A 115 -11.87 -2.10 12.20
C ILE A 115 -11.40 -1.49 13.50
N GLU A 116 -12.23 -1.46 14.54
CA GLU A 116 -11.92 -0.85 15.84
C GLU A 116 -11.84 -1.91 16.94
N ASN A 117 -10.82 -1.81 17.81
CA ASN A 117 -10.83 -2.51 19.09
C ASN A 117 -11.66 -1.69 20.10
N PRO A 118 -12.81 -2.21 20.60
CA PRO A 118 -13.68 -1.46 21.49
C PRO A 118 -13.05 -1.16 22.86
N GLU A 119 -12.08 -1.96 23.31
CA GLU A 119 -11.40 -1.78 24.60
C GLU A 119 -10.39 -0.62 24.54
N THR A 120 -9.60 -0.54 23.48
CA THR A 120 -8.53 0.46 23.37
C THR A 120 -8.95 1.70 22.58
N GLY A 121 -10.02 1.62 21.78
CA GLY A 121 -10.40 2.64 20.80
C GLY A 121 -9.43 2.76 19.62
N SER A 122 -8.45 1.86 19.49
CA SER A 122 -7.55 1.83 18.34
C SER A 122 -8.28 1.26 17.12
N GLY A 123 -8.19 1.92 15.97
CA GLY A 123 -8.83 1.48 14.75
C GLY A 123 -7.90 1.43 13.54
N ALA A 124 -8.10 0.44 12.68
CA ALA A 124 -7.52 0.38 11.34
C ALA A 124 -8.53 0.93 10.33
N TYR A 125 -8.14 1.96 9.58
CA TYR A 125 -8.94 2.65 8.59
C TYR A 125 -8.46 2.18 7.22
N LYS A 126 -9.32 1.50 6.46
CA LYS A 126 -8.92 0.76 5.26
C LYS A 126 -9.82 1.06 4.06
N ILE A 127 -9.23 0.98 2.88
CA ILE A 127 -9.95 1.03 1.60
C ILE A 127 -9.61 -0.20 0.74
N THR A 128 -10.53 -0.62 -0.12
CA THR A 128 -10.36 -1.71 -1.09
C THR A 128 -10.23 -1.13 -2.50
N GLY A 129 -10.20 -1.98 -3.54
CA GLY A 129 -10.30 -1.50 -4.93
C GLY A 129 -8.99 -1.08 -5.61
N GLY A 130 -7.88 -1.03 -4.87
CA GLY A 130 -6.57 -0.67 -5.39
C GLY A 130 -6.47 0.81 -5.85
N ALA A 131 -5.35 1.50 -5.72
CA ALA A 131 -4.00 1.06 -5.45
C ALA A 131 -3.70 0.90 -3.95
N ASN A 132 -3.70 -0.34 -3.47
CA ASN A 132 -2.71 -0.70 -2.47
C ASN A 132 -1.36 -0.35 -3.11
N GLY A 133 -0.56 0.54 -2.52
CA GLY A 133 0.62 1.15 -3.14
C GLY A 133 1.76 0.21 -3.58
N SER A 134 1.49 -1.08 -3.88
CA SER A 134 2.46 -2.04 -4.38
C SER A 134 1.87 -3.28 -5.08
N TRP A 135 0.65 -3.29 -5.61
CA TRP A 135 0.06 -4.51 -6.22
C TRP A 135 -0.30 -4.42 -7.70
N GLU A 136 -0.84 -3.30 -8.17
CA GLU A 136 -1.37 -3.22 -9.55
C GLU A 136 -0.30 -2.89 -10.61
N ALA A 137 0.95 -2.69 -10.19
CA ALA A 137 2.08 -2.42 -11.07
C ALA A 137 3.03 -3.62 -11.24
N LEU A 138 2.71 -4.77 -10.63
CA LEU A 138 3.51 -5.98 -10.77
C LEU A 138 2.75 -6.95 -11.68
N ASP A 139 3.44 -7.42 -12.72
CA ASP A 139 2.93 -8.45 -13.64
C ASP A 139 2.38 -9.64 -12.84
N GLU A 140 1.26 -10.25 -13.27
CA GLU A 140 0.52 -11.27 -12.50
C GLU A 140 1.42 -12.46 -12.11
N ASP A 141 2.45 -12.72 -12.90
CA ASP A 141 3.48 -13.71 -12.62
C ASP A 141 4.31 -13.34 -11.36
N LEU A 142 4.78 -12.10 -11.24
CA LEU A 142 5.64 -11.65 -10.15
C LEU A 142 4.88 -11.57 -8.81
N ALA A 143 3.61 -11.16 -8.86
CA ALA A 143 2.70 -11.15 -7.72
C ALA A 143 2.45 -12.57 -7.17
N GLY A 144 2.31 -13.56 -8.06
CA GLY A 144 2.21 -14.97 -7.70
C GLY A 144 3.48 -15.49 -7.03
N TRP A 145 4.65 -15.14 -7.57
CA TRP A 145 5.95 -15.54 -7.02
C TRP A 145 6.23 -14.93 -5.65
N LEU A 146 5.91 -13.66 -5.43
CA LEU A 146 6.13 -12.99 -4.14
C LEU A 146 5.21 -13.55 -3.03
N THR A 147 3.96 -13.86 -3.37
CA THR A 147 3.02 -14.50 -2.45
C THR A 147 3.46 -15.93 -2.11
N ALA A 148 3.94 -16.68 -3.11
CA ALA A 148 4.54 -17.99 -2.89
C ALA A 148 5.79 -17.91 -1.99
N ILE A 149 6.69 -16.96 -2.23
CA ILE A 149 7.89 -16.73 -1.42
C ILE A 149 7.51 -16.37 0.02
N GLY A 150 6.52 -15.50 0.24
CA GLY A 150 6.00 -15.17 1.57
C GLY A 150 5.42 -16.39 2.31
N PHE A 151 4.70 -17.25 1.58
CA PHE A 151 4.13 -18.49 2.11
C PHE A 151 5.20 -19.53 2.46
N PHE A 152 6.20 -19.74 1.59
CA PHE A 152 7.30 -20.67 1.83
C PHE A 152 8.28 -20.17 2.90
N THR A 153 8.51 -18.85 3.00
CA THR A 153 9.34 -18.28 4.08
C THR A 153 8.65 -18.34 5.44
N GLY A 154 7.32 -18.19 5.50
CA GLY A 154 6.51 -18.41 6.71
C GLY A 154 6.53 -19.86 7.20
N ILE A 155 6.55 -20.84 6.28
CA ILE A 155 6.63 -22.28 6.60
C ILE A 155 8.05 -22.68 7.05
N LEU A 156 9.10 -22.08 6.48
CA LEU A 156 10.50 -22.40 6.79
C LEU A 156 11.00 -21.76 8.11
N ALA A 157 10.35 -20.70 8.59
CA ALA A 157 10.66 -20.09 9.89
C ALA A 157 10.41 -21.02 11.09
N GLY A 158 9.68 -22.12 10.90
CA GLY A 158 9.38 -23.10 11.96
C GLY A 158 10.30 -24.32 12.06
N ALA A 159 11.18 -24.60 11.08
CA ALA A 159 11.77 -25.95 11.00
C ALA A 159 13.20 -26.13 10.47
N VAL A 160 13.95 -25.08 10.06
CA VAL A 160 15.30 -25.28 9.49
C VAL A 160 16.40 -24.45 10.15
N SER A 161 17.53 -25.13 10.40
CA SER A 161 18.78 -24.58 10.92
C SER A 161 19.17 -23.28 10.20
N SER A 162 19.55 -22.26 10.97
CA SER A 162 19.89 -20.89 10.55
C SER A 162 20.89 -20.80 9.39
N VAL A 163 21.68 -21.85 9.16
CA VAL A 163 22.62 -21.96 8.04
C VAL A 163 21.90 -22.11 6.69
N LEU A 164 20.81 -22.88 6.62
CA LEU A 164 20.07 -23.09 5.38
C LEU A 164 19.32 -21.83 4.95
N ILE A 165 18.83 -21.06 5.92
CA ILE A 165 18.21 -19.75 5.67
C ILE A 165 19.24 -18.77 5.12
N ALA A 166 20.45 -18.71 5.69
CA ALA A 166 21.52 -17.83 5.20
C ALA A 166 21.96 -18.18 3.77
N VAL A 167 22.08 -19.49 3.44
CA VAL A 167 22.42 -19.95 2.09
C VAL A 167 21.29 -19.64 1.10
N LEU A 168 20.03 -19.82 1.51
CA LEU A 168 18.88 -19.47 0.67
C LEU A 168 18.83 -17.97 0.39
N LEU A 169 19.04 -17.13 1.40
CA LEU A 169 19.07 -15.67 1.26
C LEU A 169 20.23 -15.22 0.36
N LEU A 170 21.39 -15.88 0.44
CA LEU A 170 22.52 -15.63 -0.46
C LEU A 170 22.16 -15.92 -1.92
N VAL A 171 21.55 -17.08 -2.17
CA VAL A 171 21.13 -17.47 -3.53
C VAL A 171 20.08 -16.51 -4.07
N VAL A 172 19.09 -16.13 -3.26
CA VAL A 172 18.07 -15.14 -3.61
C VAL A 172 18.70 -13.79 -3.95
N SER A 173 19.67 -13.33 -3.16
CA SER A 173 20.38 -12.06 -3.42
C SER A 173 21.15 -12.07 -4.74
N ILE A 174 21.81 -13.18 -5.09
CA ILE A 174 22.53 -13.34 -6.36
C ILE A 174 21.56 -13.31 -7.54
N VAL A 175 20.41 -13.99 -7.42
CA VAL A 175 19.39 -14.02 -8.48
C VAL A 175 18.81 -12.62 -8.71
N ILE A 176 18.50 -11.88 -7.65
CA ILE A 176 18.01 -10.50 -7.77
C ILE A 176 19.06 -9.60 -8.42
N ALA A 177 20.33 -9.70 -8.03
CA ALA A 177 21.41 -8.93 -8.64
C ALA A 177 21.54 -9.23 -10.14
N ALA A 178 21.39 -10.50 -10.55
CA ALA A 178 21.43 -10.88 -11.96
C ALA A 178 20.26 -10.28 -12.76
N ILE A 179 19.06 -10.23 -12.19
CA ILE A 179 17.89 -9.60 -12.81
C ILE A 179 18.12 -8.10 -13.01
N LEU A 180 18.60 -7.40 -11.98
CA LEU A 180 18.90 -5.96 -12.08
C LEU A 180 19.96 -5.65 -13.14
N VAL A 181 20.99 -6.50 -13.24
CA VAL A 181 22.02 -6.37 -14.29
C VAL A 181 21.43 -6.63 -15.67
N TYR A 182 20.52 -7.59 -15.82
CA TYR A 182 19.84 -7.86 -17.07
C TYR A 182 18.98 -6.67 -17.52
N ASP A 183 18.17 -6.10 -16.62
CA ASP A 183 17.34 -4.94 -16.90
C ASP A 183 18.18 -3.71 -17.27
N LEU A 184 19.33 -3.53 -16.60
CA LEU A 184 20.31 -2.49 -16.92
C LEU A 184 20.87 -2.64 -18.34
N LEU A 185 21.21 -3.86 -18.75
CA LEU A 185 21.71 -4.14 -20.10
C LEU A 185 20.62 -3.93 -21.16
N HIS A 186 19.37 -4.29 -20.86
CA HIS A 186 18.24 -4.08 -21.75
C HIS A 186 17.91 -2.59 -21.92
N ALA A 187 17.90 -1.83 -20.82
CA ALA A 187 17.73 -0.38 -20.83
C ALA A 187 18.85 0.33 -21.61
N ARG A 188 20.09 -0.18 -21.54
CA ARG A 188 21.21 0.33 -22.33
C ARG A 188 21.04 0.09 -23.83
N ALA A 189 20.40 -1.01 -24.22
CA ALA A 189 20.21 -1.38 -25.62
C ALA A 189 19.08 -0.59 -26.30
N ASN A 190 18.05 -0.18 -25.56
CA ASN A 190 16.78 0.29 -26.13
C ASN A 190 16.40 1.75 -25.77
N SER A 191 17.27 2.56 -25.15
CA SER A 191 16.90 3.90 -24.65
C SER A 191 17.72 5.07 -25.22
N ASP A 192 17.03 6.22 -25.40
CA ASP A 192 17.59 7.49 -25.89
C ASP A 192 18.53 8.14 -24.85
N SER A 193 19.54 8.88 -25.33
CA SER A 193 20.76 9.22 -24.58
C SER A 193 20.54 9.94 -23.24
N LYS A 194 19.45 10.70 -23.08
CA LYS A 194 19.13 11.45 -21.85
C LYS A 194 18.42 10.61 -20.78
N CYS A 195 17.57 9.65 -21.17
CA CYS A 195 16.90 8.76 -20.22
C CYS A 195 17.86 7.64 -19.75
N ARG A 196 18.86 7.31 -20.58
CA ARG A 196 19.93 6.36 -20.28
C ARG A 196 20.78 6.77 -19.07
N ASP A 197 21.26 8.01 -19.02
CA ASP A 197 22.24 8.41 -18.00
C ASP A 197 21.60 8.56 -16.60
N ALA A 198 20.33 8.97 -16.54
CA ALA A 198 19.57 9.04 -15.29
C ALA A 198 19.23 7.64 -14.71
N PHE A 199 18.82 6.71 -15.57
CA PHE A 199 18.51 5.34 -15.15
C PHE A 199 19.77 4.60 -14.67
N LEU A 200 20.89 4.74 -15.39
CA LEU A 200 22.18 4.13 -15.03
C LEU A 200 22.78 4.68 -13.73
N ALA A 201 22.61 5.97 -13.45
CA ALA A 201 23.09 6.58 -12.22
C ALA A 201 22.33 6.06 -10.99
N LEU A 202 21.01 5.84 -11.09
CA LEU A 202 20.19 5.39 -9.97
C LEU A 202 20.33 3.88 -9.72
N SER A 203 20.40 3.07 -10.78
CA SER A 203 20.58 1.62 -10.65
C SER A 203 21.96 1.25 -10.08
N SER A 204 23.01 1.99 -10.43
CA SER A 204 24.37 1.76 -9.91
C SER A 204 24.47 2.08 -8.41
N ILE A 205 23.76 3.12 -7.93
CA ILE A 205 23.64 3.42 -6.51
C ILE A 205 22.92 2.30 -5.76
N ALA A 206 21.83 1.75 -6.30
CA ALA A 206 21.10 0.65 -5.69
C ALA A 206 21.94 -0.62 -5.56
N VAL A 207 22.70 -1.00 -6.59
CA VAL A 207 23.61 -2.16 -6.55
C VAL A 207 24.69 -1.98 -5.47
N VAL A 208 25.26 -0.77 -5.34
CA VAL A 208 26.26 -0.47 -4.31
C VAL A 208 25.68 -0.62 -2.90
N PHE A 209 24.45 -0.16 -2.64
CA PHE A 209 23.81 -0.31 -1.34
C PHE A 209 23.49 -1.78 -0.98
N VAL A 210 23.11 -2.59 -1.97
CA VAL A 210 22.90 -4.05 -1.76
C VAL A 210 24.21 -4.73 -1.42
N VAL A 211 25.30 -4.40 -2.12
CA VAL A 211 26.63 -4.96 -1.86
C VAL A 211 27.15 -4.54 -0.48
N ILE A 212 27.03 -3.26 -0.11
CA ILE A 212 27.47 -2.76 1.21
C ILE A 212 26.64 -3.38 2.34
N GLY A 213 25.31 -3.46 2.18
CA GLY A 213 24.42 -4.06 3.16
C GLY A 213 24.74 -5.53 3.45
N PHE A 214 25.19 -6.26 2.42
CA PHE A 214 25.62 -7.64 2.55
C PHE A 214 26.85 -7.83 3.45
N PHE A 215 27.82 -6.91 3.43
CA PHE A 215 29.04 -7.00 4.27
C PHE A 215 28.87 -6.47 5.70
N VAL A 216 27.91 -5.58 5.93
CA VAL A 216 27.73 -4.94 7.25
C VAL A 216 26.75 -5.72 8.12
N ASN A 217 25.60 -6.10 7.58
CA ASN A 217 24.60 -6.95 8.25
C ASN A 217 23.49 -7.31 7.24
N PRO A 218 23.25 -8.60 6.94
CA PRO A 218 22.29 -9.01 5.91
C PRO A 218 20.86 -8.53 6.17
N MET A 219 20.46 -8.32 7.43
CA MET A 219 19.16 -7.73 7.78
C MET A 219 19.06 -6.24 7.40
N LEU A 220 20.15 -5.47 7.56
CA LEU A 220 20.22 -4.08 7.11
C LEU A 220 20.28 -3.98 5.57
N GLY A 221 20.91 -4.94 4.91
CA GLY A 221 20.91 -5.03 3.45
C GLY A 221 19.51 -5.23 2.87
N LEU A 222 18.66 -6.03 3.52
CA LEU A 222 17.26 -6.21 3.11
C LEU A 222 16.42 -4.93 3.30
N VAL A 223 16.62 -4.20 4.40
CA VAL A 223 15.93 -2.92 4.64
C VAL A 223 16.38 -1.85 3.64
N ALA A 224 17.69 -1.77 3.36
CA ALA A 224 18.24 -0.83 2.38
C ALA A 224 17.81 -1.19 0.95
N LEU A 225 17.73 -2.47 0.60
CA LEU A 225 17.16 -2.97 -0.66
C LEU A 225 15.69 -2.53 -0.80
N TYR A 226 14.88 -2.72 0.24
CA TYR A 226 13.46 -2.37 0.23
C TYR A 226 13.27 -0.85 0.09
N ALA A 227 14.05 -0.06 0.84
CA ALA A 227 14.06 1.39 0.73
C ALA A 227 14.51 1.87 -0.67
N SER A 228 15.49 1.19 -1.27
CA SER A 228 16.00 1.51 -2.60
C SER A 228 15.04 1.11 -3.72
N LEU A 229 14.27 0.02 -3.57
CA LEU A 229 13.19 -0.37 -4.49
C LEU A 229 12.04 0.64 -4.47
N ILE A 230 11.65 1.08 -3.28
CA ILE A 230 10.63 2.13 -3.11
C ILE A 230 11.12 3.45 -3.71
N ALA A 231 12.39 3.82 -3.46
CA ALA A 231 12.99 5.03 -4.02
C ALA A 231 13.16 4.95 -5.55
N GLY A 232 13.54 3.79 -6.08
CA GLY A 232 13.71 3.54 -7.51
C GLY A 232 12.39 3.58 -8.29
N ASN A 233 11.32 3.01 -7.74
CA ASN A 233 9.98 3.06 -8.35
C ASN A 233 9.31 4.44 -8.22
N SER A 234 9.74 5.27 -7.27
CA SER A 234 9.30 6.66 -7.16
C SER A 234 9.93 7.58 -8.21
N LEU A 235 11.00 7.10 -8.87
CA LEU A 235 11.80 7.88 -9.82
C LEU A 235 11.85 7.29 -11.22
N ALA A 236 11.18 6.16 -11.48
CA ALA A 236 10.98 5.67 -12.83
C ALA A 236 10.13 6.72 -13.58
N PRO A 237 10.70 7.51 -14.52
CA PRO A 237 9.88 8.41 -15.29
C PRO A 237 8.89 7.54 -16.07
N SER A 238 7.60 7.87 -15.99
CA SER A 238 6.64 7.29 -16.91
C SER A 238 7.17 7.51 -18.34
N ASP A 239 6.92 6.56 -19.25
CA ASP A 239 7.26 6.69 -20.67
C ASP A 239 6.77 8.04 -21.25
N GLN A 240 5.68 8.56 -20.68
CA GLN A 240 5.16 9.90 -20.94
C GLN A 240 6.07 11.04 -20.46
N ALA A 241 6.62 10.97 -19.24
CA ALA A 241 7.54 11.97 -18.70
C ALA A 241 8.87 12.03 -19.49
N CYS A 242 9.40 10.89 -19.97
CA CYS A 242 10.56 10.89 -20.87
C CYS A 242 10.22 11.50 -22.25
N LYS A 243 9.04 11.21 -22.81
CA LYS A 243 8.57 11.83 -24.07
C LYS A 243 8.36 13.34 -23.94
N ASP A 244 7.91 13.83 -22.80
CA ASP A 244 7.70 15.26 -22.55
C ASP A 244 9.01 16.03 -22.31
N LEU A 245 10.02 15.39 -21.71
CA LEU A 245 11.37 15.96 -21.59
C LEU A 245 12.12 15.98 -22.94
N ALA A 246 11.89 15.00 -23.81
CA ALA A 246 12.47 14.96 -25.16
C ALA A 246 11.91 16.02 -26.11
N ARG A 247 10.71 16.58 -25.83
CA ARG A 247 10.07 17.62 -26.65
C ARG A 247 10.42 19.06 -26.26
N ARG A 248 11.15 19.28 -25.16
CA ARG A 248 11.55 20.64 -24.76
C ARG A 248 12.73 21.11 -25.63
N PRO A 249 12.57 22.20 -26.42
CA PRO A 249 13.72 22.80 -27.09
C PRO A 249 14.70 23.35 -26.04
N ALA A 250 16.00 23.26 -26.37
CA ALA A 250 17.10 23.70 -25.53
C ALA A 250 17.05 25.19 -25.19
#